data_AF-A0A935FVP0-F1
#
_entry.id   AF-A0A935FVP0-F1
#
_cell.length_a   1.000
_cell.length_b   1.000
_cell.length_c   1.000
_cell.angle_alpha   90.00
_cell.angle_beta   90.00
_cell.angle_gamma   90.00
#
_symmetry.space_group_name_H-M   'P 1'
#
loop_
_entity.id
_entity.type
_entity.pdbx_description
1 polymer ?
#
loop_
_entity_poly.entity_id
_entity_poly.type
_entity_poly.pdbx_seq_one_letter_code
_entity_poly.pdbx_strand_id
1 'polypeptide(L)'
;MIKESASGFTLIQWLILPLLAGSMLYGSFPSDNPTDSRKGESSIENYVPEIQETISESDSINSLPNIIYYSDSFNGANDTTSLKNRGYKVFYRGTGPQGLTASWFQGSSIVFPAFNGSSSGYVAANFNAVTSQNNIDNWLILPSKNIVKGDSLFFFSRSIFRFQISGFNKSNVFTNR
;
A
#
# COMPACT_ATOMS: atom_id res chain seq x y z
N MET A 1 32.11 -39.87 -29.91
CA MET A 1 31.41 -40.40 -28.72
C MET A 1 30.33 -39.38 -28.36
N ILE A 2 29.19 -39.48 -29.05
CA ILE A 2 28.05 -38.58 -28.89
C ILE A 2 27.20 -39.19 -27.78
N LYS A 3 26.91 -38.43 -26.73
CA LYS A 3 25.84 -38.76 -25.79
C LYS A 3 24.72 -37.75 -26.02
N GLU A 4 23.78 -38.14 -26.87
CA GLU A 4 22.43 -37.60 -26.79
C GLU A 4 21.72 -38.20 -25.58
N SER A 5 20.90 -37.39 -24.92
CA SER A 5 19.90 -37.84 -23.95
C SER A 5 18.65 -37.01 -24.22
N ALA A 6 17.82 -37.49 -25.13
CA ALA A 6 16.46 -37.03 -25.32
C ALA A 6 15.50 -37.93 -24.51
N SER A 7 14.82 -37.35 -23.53
CA SER A 7 13.52 -37.76 -22.98
C SER A 7 13.09 -36.62 -22.05
N GLY A 8 12.24 -35.66 -22.42
CA GLY A 8 10.89 -35.86 -22.91
C GLY A 8 9.97 -36.10 -21.72
N PHE A 9 9.41 -35.04 -21.11
CA PHE A 9 8.07 -35.03 -20.51
C PHE A 9 7.61 -33.58 -20.28
N THR A 10 6.45 -33.27 -20.83
CA THR A 10 5.80 -31.97 -20.96
C THR A 10 5.00 -31.56 -19.72
N LEU A 11 5.00 -30.25 -19.44
CA LEU A 11 3.97 -29.42 -18.77
C LEU A 11 3.12 -30.06 -17.66
N ILE A 12 3.39 -29.69 -16.40
CA ILE A 12 2.38 -29.73 -15.34
C ILE A 12 1.79 -28.32 -15.23
N GLN A 13 0.66 -28.13 -15.89
CA GLN A 13 -0.23 -26.99 -15.74
C GLN A 13 -0.85 -27.03 -14.34
N TRP A 14 -0.57 -26.03 -13.51
CA TRP A 14 -1.29 -25.84 -12.25
C TRP A 14 -2.69 -25.32 -12.55
N LEU A 15 -3.64 -26.23 -12.66
CA LEU A 15 -5.08 -25.91 -12.66
C LEU A 15 -5.48 -25.62 -11.21
N ILE A 16 -5.54 -24.34 -10.82
CA ILE A 16 -6.16 -23.94 -9.55
C ILE A 16 -7.66 -23.86 -9.80
N LEU A 17 -8.40 -24.88 -9.36
CA LEU A 17 -9.86 -24.82 -9.26
C LEU A 17 -10.26 -23.84 -8.14
N PRO A 18 -11.29 -22.99 -8.32
CA PRO A 18 -11.81 -22.18 -7.23
C PRO A 18 -12.58 -23.08 -6.24
N LEU A 19 -12.17 -23.09 -4.97
CA LEU A 19 -12.92 -23.72 -3.91
C LEU A 19 -14.11 -22.81 -3.54
N LEU A 20 -15.30 -23.21 -3.95
CA LEU A 20 -16.56 -22.66 -3.48
C LEU A 20 -16.94 -23.36 -2.17
N ALA A 21 -17.01 -22.62 -1.06
CA ALA A 21 -18.06 -22.71 -0.02
C ALA A 21 -17.67 -21.96 1.26
N GLY A 22 -18.61 -21.21 1.83
CA GLY A 22 -18.56 -20.81 3.24
C GLY A 22 -19.03 -19.38 3.51
N SER A 23 -20.29 -19.08 3.24
CA SER A 23 -20.98 -17.91 3.78
C SER A 23 -20.97 -17.94 5.31
N MET A 24 -20.27 -17.00 5.96
CA MET A 24 -20.46 -16.72 7.39
C MET A 24 -21.33 -15.48 7.55
N LEU A 25 -22.52 -15.70 8.11
CA LEU A 25 -23.49 -14.70 8.56
C LEU A 25 -22.82 -13.72 9.54
N TYR A 26 -22.89 -12.42 9.25
CA TYR A 26 -22.66 -11.39 10.25
C TYR A 26 -24.02 -10.88 10.74
N GLY A 27 -24.24 -10.95 12.05
CA GLY A 27 -25.50 -10.61 12.70
C GLY A 27 -25.91 -9.15 12.49
N SER A 28 -27.21 -8.94 12.35
CA SER A 28 -27.85 -7.63 12.25
C SER A 28 -27.76 -6.88 13.57
N PHE A 29 -27.25 -5.65 13.56
CA PHE A 29 -27.51 -4.67 14.61
C PHE A 29 -28.80 -3.91 14.28
N PRO A 30 -29.64 -3.57 15.27
CA PRO A 30 -30.92 -2.90 15.04
C PRO A 30 -30.71 -1.49 14.50
N SER A 31 -31.52 -1.13 13.51
CA SER A 31 -31.68 0.24 13.01
C SER A 31 -32.65 0.98 13.93
N ASP A 32 -32.13 1.69 14.92
CA ASP A 32 -32.92 2.73 15.59
C ASP A 32 -33.06 3.89 14.61
N ASN A 33 -34.25 4.01 14.00
CA ASN A 33 -34.62 5.15 13.15
C ASN A 33 -34.97 6.34 14.07
N PRO A 34 -34.24 7.47 14.03
CA PRO A 34 -34.38 8.53 15.03
C PRO A 34 -35.58 9.47 14.81
N THR A 35 -36.64 9.03 14.13
CA THR A 35 -37.82 9.87 13.84
C THR A 35 -39.15 9.12 13.97
N ASP A 36 -39.41 8.54 15.14
CA ASP A 36 -40.80 8.45 15.60
C ASP A 36 -41.02 9.38 16.79
N SER A 37 -41.55 10.56 16.50
CA SER A 37 -42.29 11.32 17.48
C SER A 37 -43.44 12.10 16.84
N ARG A 38 -44.62 11.46 16.96
CA ARG A 38 -45.95 12.04 17.24
C ARG A 38 -46.81 12.56 16.08
N LYS A 39 -48.00 11.94 16.01
CA LYS A 39 -49.24 12.31 15.32
C LYS A 39 -49.60 13.81 15.42
N GLY A 40 -50.08 14.37 14.30
CA GLY A 40 -50.88 15.60 14.26
C GLY A 40 -51.22 16.00 12.82
N GLU A 41 -52.49 15.88 12.45
CA GLU A 41 -53.08 16.19 11.15
C GLU A 41 -53.43 17.70 11.04
N SER A 42 -53.20 18.34 9.89
CA SER A 42 -54.09 19.32 9.21
C SER A 42 -53.35 20.12 8.12
N SER A 43 -53.99 20.15 6.96
CA SER A 43 -53.64 20.78 5.68
C SER A 43 -53.73 22.30 5.68
N ILE A 44 -52.76 23.01 5.07
CA ILE A 44 -53.01 24.23 4.26
C ILE A 44 -52.02 24.28 3.09
N GLU A 45 -52.60 24.34 1.90
CA GLU A 45 -52.06 24.53 0.57
C GLU A 45 -51.31 25.88 0.45
N ASN A 46 -50.07 25.87 -0.06
CA ASN A 46 -49.42 27.05 -0.64
C ASN A 46 -48.53 26.60 -1.80
N TYR A 47 -49.02 26.81 -3.01
CA TYR A 47 -48.27 26.63 -4.25
C TYR A 47 -47.10 27.63 -4.30
N VAL A 48 -45.87 27.12 -4.20
CA VAL A 48 -44.64 27.83 -4.56
C VAL A 48 -44.08 27.10 -5.78
N PRO A 49 -43.82 27.74 -6.92
CA PRO A 49 -43.20 27.05 -8.05
C PRO A 49 -41.75 26.80 -7.67
N GLU A 50 -41.48 25.64 -7.08
CA GLU A 50 -40.12 25.15 -6.96
C GLU A 50 -39.67 24.79 -8.38
N ILE A 51 -38.74 25.59 -8.90
CA ILE A 51 -37.90 25.20 -10.02
C ILE A 51 -37.36 23.80 -9.74
N GLN A 52 -38.00 22.77 -10.30
CA GLN A 52 -37.39 21.44 -10.41
C GLN A 52 -36.30 21.55 -11.46
N GLU A 53 -35.15 22.07 -11.05
CA GLU A 53 -33.92 21.78 -11.75
C GLU A 53 -33.77 20.26 -11.65
N THR A 54 -34.08 19.58 -12.76
CA THR A 54 -33.83 18.16 -12.90
C THR A 54 -32.33 18.03 -12.85
N ILE A 55 -31.80 17.82 -11.65
CA ILE A 55 -30.42 17.42 -11.46
C ILE A 55 -30.35 16.06 -12.14
N SER A 56 -29.88 16.09 -13.38
CA SER A 56 -29.40 14.90 -14.06
C SER A 56 -28.40 14.27 -13.10
N GLU A 57 -28.40 12.94 -13.03
CA GLU A 57 -27.61 12.11 -12.13
C GLU A 57 -26.08 12.21 -12.41
N SER A 58 -25.57 13.44 -12.49
CA SER A 58 -24.22 13.87 -12.82
C SER A 58 -23.69 14.96 -11.88
N ASP A 59 -24.52 15.60 -11.04
CA ASP A 59 -24.05 16.72 -10.18
C ASP A 59 -23.76 16.37 -8.71
N SER A 60 -23.78 15.10 -8.31
CA SER A 60 -23.40 14.71 -6.94
C SER A 60 -21.91 14.34 -6.79
N ILE A 61 -20.98 15.15 -7.32
CA ILE A 61 -19.53 14.98 -7.03
C ILE A 61 -18.85 16.24 -6.50
N ASN A 62 -19.59 17.25 -6.04
CA ASN A 62 -18.99 18.51 -5.58
C ASN A 62 -19.41 18.96 -4.17
N SER A 63 -19.50 18.03 -3.21
CA SER A 63 -19.58 18.39 -1.78
C SER A 63 -19.42 17.14 -0.88
N LEU A 64 -18.31 16.78 -0.23
CA LEU A 64 -16.89 17.17 -0.20
C LEU A 64 -16.14 15.89 0.22
N PRO A 65 -15.12 15.42 -0.52
CA PRO A 65 -14.16 14.49 0.07
C PRO A 65 -12.70 14.88 -0.24
N ASN A 66 -11.80 14.47 0.65
CA ASN A 66 -10.36 14.50 0.43
C ASN A 66 -10.04 13.54 -0.75
N ILE A 67 -10.07 14.06 -1.99
CA ILE A 67 -9.90 13.25 -3.20
C ILE A 67 -8.48 12.67 -3.22
N ILE A 68 -8.38 11.35 -3.04
CA ILE A 68 -7.10 10.64 -3.18
C ILE A 68 -6.79 10.55 -4.68
N TYR A 69 -5.95 11.47 -5.16
CA TYR A 69 -5.52 11.51 -6.57
C TYR A 69 -4.72 10.28 -6.99
N TYR A 70 -3.98 9.68 -6.07
CA TYR A 70 -3.22 8.46 -6.30
C TYR A 70 -2.95 7.75 -4.98
N SER A 71 -3.12 6.44 -4.96
CA SER A 71 -2.67 5.58 -3.88
C SER A 71 -2.02 4.32 -4.44
N ASP A 72 -0.93 3.89 -3.81
CA ASP A 72 -0.37 2.55 -4.02
C ASP A 72 -0.22 1.90 -2.64
N SER A 73 -0.90 0.77 -2.47
CA SER A 73 -0.85 -0.03 -1.24
C SER A 73 0.28 -1.06 -1.25
N PHE A 74 1.02 -1.18 -2.35
CA PHE A 74 2.13 -2.12 -2.55
C PHE A 74 1.78 -3.59 -2.28
N ASN A 75 0.50 -3.97 -2.40
CA ASN A 75 0.05 -5.35 -2.16
C ASN A 75 0.45 -6.35 -3.25
N GLY A 76 0.89 -5.86 -4.42
CA GLY A 76 1.38 -6.70 -5.52
C GLY A 76 2.88 -6.93 -5.46
N ALA A 77 3.43 -7.40 -6.59
CA ALA A 77 4.87 -7.50 -6.79
C ALA A 77 5.51 -6.10 -6.84
N ASN A 78 6.57 -5.88 -6.06
CA ASN A 78 7.27 -4.61 -5.88
C ASN A 78 8.76 -4.72 -6.24
N ASP A 79 9.12 -5.72 -7.03
CA ASP A 79 10.44 -5.75 -7.67
C ASP A 79 10.60 -4.61 -8.69
N THR A 80 11.84 -4.36 -9.12
CA THR A 80 12.16 -3.26 -10.05
C THR A 80 11.36 -3.33 -11.35
N THR A 81 11.10 -4.53 -11.89
CA THR A 81 10.35 -4.70 -13.14
C THR A 81 8.88 -4.38 -12.92
N SER A 82 8.28 -4.94 -11.86
CA SER A 82 6.88 -4.70 -11.50
C SER A 82 6.59 -3.23 -11.20
N LEU A 83 7.50 -2.54 -10.51
CA LEU A 83 7.39 -1.09 -10.27
C LEU A 83 7.40 -0.28 -11.57
N LYS A 84 8.33 -0.58 -12.48
CA LYS A 84 8.40 0.08 -13.79
C LYS A 84 7.14 -0.17 -14.62
N ASN A 85 6.60 -1.39 -14.56
CA ASN A 85 5.33 -1.72 -15.24
C ASN A 85 4.14 -0.94 -14.67
N ARG A 86 4.15 -0.60 -13.37
CA ARG A 86 3.15 0.29 -12.75
C ARG A 86 3.40 1.78 -13.01
N GLY A 87 4.45 2.14 -13.75
CA GLY A 87 4.78 3.51 -14.15
C GLY A 87 5.73 4.24 -13.20
N TYR A 88 6.26 3.58 -12.18
CA TYR A 88 7.29 4.17 -11.33
C TYR A 88 8.61 4.28 -12.10
N LYS A 89 9.35 5.36 -11.85
CA LYS A 89 10.72 5.47 -12.36
C LYS A 89 11.70 5.10 -11.25
N VAL A 90 12.55 4.13 -11.55
CA VAL A 90 13.57 3.61 -10.64
C VAL A 90 14.94 4.01 -11.17
N PHE A 91 15.69 4.79 -10.39
CA PHE A 91 17.04 5.20 -10.74
C PHE A 91 18.06 4.79 -9.67
N TYR A 92 19.22 4.37 -10.17
CA TYR A 92 20.46 4.25 -9.42
C TYR A 92 21.42 5.32 -9.95
N ARG A 93 21.89 6.22 -9.09
CA ARG A 93 22.84 7.29 -9.45
C ARG A 93 24.08 7.29 -8.54
N GLY A 94 24.33 6.18 -7.85
CA GLY A 94 25.53 6.02 -7.03
C GLY A 94 26.80 6.10 -7.88
N THR A 95 27.91 6.52 -7.27
CA THR A 95 29.20 6.78 -7.93
C THR A 95 30.05 5.52 -8.16
N GLY A 96 29.46 4.33 -8.14
CA GLY A 96 30.18 3.06 -8.31
C GLY A 96 29.28 1.91 -8.77
N PRO A 97 29.84 0.69 -8.94
CA PRO A 97 29.07 -0.48 -9.36
C PRO A 97 27.89 -0.75 -8.43
N GLN A 98 26.77 -1.16 -9.01
CA GLN A 98 25.62 -1.60 -8.22
C GLN A 98 26.00 -2.87 -7.44
N GLY A 99 25.55 -2.93 -6.18
CA GLY A 99 25.76 -4.08 -5.32
C GLY A 99 24.86 -5.26 -5.68
N LEU A 100 24.81 -6.24 -4.79
CA LEU A 100 24.09 -7.50 -5.03
C LEU A 100 22.57 -7.33 -5.05
N THR A 101 22.03 -6.30 -4.41
CA THR A 101 20.60 -6.03 -4.42
C THR A 101 20.26 -4.92 -5.40
N ALA A 102 19.11 -5.03 -6.05
CA ALA A 102 18.54 -3.94 -6.82
C ALA A 102 18.31 -2.70 -5.93
N SER A 103 18.27 -1.51 -6.57
CA SER A 103 18.01 -0.25 -5.87
C SER A 103 16.67 -0.22 -5.13
N TRP A 104 15.66 -0.87 -5.70
CA TRP A 104 14.35 -1.08 -5.09
C TRP A 104 13.86 -2.50 -5.37
N PHE A 105 13.43 -3.19 -4.33
CA PHE A 105 13.05 -4.60 -4.38
C PHE A 105 11.86 -4.90 -3.47
N GLN A 106 11.31 -6.11 -3.60
CA GLN A 106 10.20 -6.59 -2.80
C GLN A 106 10.57 -6.64 -1.30
N GLY A 107 9.69 -6.11 -0.45
CA GLY A 107 9.81 -6.24 1.00
C GLY A 107 9.83 -7.70 1.47
N SER A 108 10.37 -7.94 2.66
CA SER A 108 10.45 -9.26 3.27
C SER A 108 9.85 -9.23 4.67
N SER A 109 8.82 -10.06 4.88
CA SER A 109 8.15 -10.22 6.18
C SER A 109 9.07 -10.75 7.28
N ILE A 110 10.19 -11.39 6.89
CA ILE A 110 11.24 -11.86 7.82
C ILE A 110 11.93 -10.67 8.51
N VAL A 111 12.07 -9.53 7.82
CA VAL A 111 12.68 -8.31 8.37
C VAL A 111 11.65 -7.54 9.19
N PHE A 112 10.50 -7.25 8.59
CA PHE A 112 9.31 -6.76 9.28
C PHE A 112 8.05 -6.91 8.42
N PRO A 113 6.86 -7.05 9.03
CA PRO A 113 5.60 -7.02 8.29
C PRO A 113 5.32 -5.61 7.73
N ALA A 114 4.65 -5.56 6.58
CA ALA A 114 4.12 -4.34 5.98
C ALA A 114 3.12 -3.63 6.90
N PHE A 115 2.90 -2.33 6.65
CA PHE A 115 1.91 -1.53 7.37
C PHE A 115 0.47 -2.01 7.12
N ASN A 116 0.17 -2.44 5.89
CA ASN A 116 -1.15 -2.90 5.48
C ASN A 116 -1.04 -4.01 4.42
N GLY A 117 -2.11 -4.83 4.33
CA GLY A 117 -2.25 -5.88 3.33
C GLY A 117 -1.26 -7.03 3.49
N SER A 118 -0.59 -7.46 2.41
CA SER A 118 0.34 -8.60 2.47
C SER A 118 1.52 -8.31 3.41
N SER A 119 1.99 -9.30 4.17
CA SER A 119 3.12 -9.13 5.10
C SER A 119 4.41 -8.66 4.41
N SER A 120 4.59 -8.97 3.12
CA SER A 120 5.70 -8.48 2.28
C SER A 120 5.34 -7.28 1.40
N GLY A 121 4.12 -6.73 1.54
CA GLY A 121 3.48 -5.71 0.70
C GLY A 121 4.05 -4.30 0.87
N TYR A 122 5.37 -4.18 0.77
CA TYR A 122 6.08 -2.90 0.78
C TYR A 122 7.25 -2.97 -0.20
N VAL A 123 7.77 -1.80 -0.57
CA VAL A 123 8.99 -1.66 -1.36
C VAL A 123 10.17 -1.36 -0.45
N ALA A 124 11.30 -2.02 -0.69
CA ALA A 124 12.48 -1.95 0.14
C ALA A 124 13.70 -1.47 -0.64
N ALA A 125 14.60 -0.79 0.06
CA ALA A 125 15.97 -0.48 -0.35
C ALA A 125 16.89 -0.76 0.85
N ASN A 126 18.14 -1.12 0.60
CA ASN A 126 19.12 -1.35 1.67
C ASN A 126 20.53 -0.97 1.22
N PHE A 127 21.49 -1.09 2.14
CA PHE A 127 22.89 -0.72 1.90
C PHE A 127 23.61 -1.62 0.89
N ASN A 128 23.09 -2.81 0.59
CA ASN A 128 23.66 -3.72 -0.41
C ASN A 128 23.34 -3.28 -1.85
N ALA A 129 22.66 -2.14 -2.04
CA ALA A 129 22.49 -1.50 -3.35
C ALA A 129 23.83 -1.03 -3.93
N VAL A 130 24.88 -0.91 -3.12
CA VAL A 130 26.23 -0.54 -3.53
C VAL A 130 27.25 -1.56 -3.03
N THR A 131 28.43 -1.59 -3.64
CA THR A 131 29.60 -2.33 -3.11
C THR A 131 30.50 -1.41 -2.29
N SER A 132 31.21 -1.94 -1.29
CA SER A 132 32.24 -1.23 -0.53
C SER A 132 31.72 0.09 0.11
N GLN A 133 32.56 1.11 0.25
CA GLN A 133 32.24 2.42 0.82
C GLN A 133 31.65 3.40 -0.21
N ASN A 134 30.92 2.90 -1.22
CA ASN A 134 30.27 3.75 -2.20
C ASN A 134 29.02 4.44 -1.62
N ASN A 135 28.62 5.54 -2.24
CA ASN A 135 27.43 6.30 -1.82
C ASN A 135 26.16 5.70 -2.45
N ILE A 136 25.14 5.49 -1.62
CA ILE A 136 23.81 5.04 -2.06
C ILE A 136 23.02 6.26 -2.54
N ASP A 137 22.72 6.31 -3.84
CA ASP A 137 21.84 7.33 -4.44
C ASP A 137 20.72 6.64 -5.26
N ASN A 138 19.68 6.17 -4.55
CA ASN A 138 18.54 5.45 -5.13
C ASN A 138 17.30 6.36 -5.18
N TRP A 139 16.62 6.41 -6.32
CA TRP A 139 15.40 7.19 -6.49
C TRP A 139 14.24 6.29 -6.91
N LEU A 140 13.12 6.42 -6.21
CA LEU A 140 11.82 5.89 -6.62
C LEU A 140 10.90 7.07 -6.86
N ILE A 141 10.57 7.31 -8.11
CA ILE A 141 9.75 8.45 -8.53
C ILE A 141 8.36 7.93 -8.86
N LEU A 142 7.35 8.59 -8.32
CA LEU A 142 5.94 8.28 -8.58
C LEU A 142 5.65 8.34 -10.09
N PRO A 143 4.68 7.55 -10.58
CA PRO A 143 4.18 7.72 -11.94
C PRO A 143 3.73 9.16 -12.18
N SER A 144 3.72 9.59 -13.44
CA SER A 144 3.25 10.94 -13.79
C SER A 144 1.79 11.11 -13.34
N LYS A 145 1.53 12.12 -12.51
CA LYS A 145 0.21 12.50 -12.03
C LYS A 145 0.02 14.00 -12.22
N ASN A 146 -1.23 14.40 -12.42
CA ASN A 146 -1.62 15.80 -12.50
C ASN A 146 -1.69 16.38 -11.09
N ILE A 147 -0.53 16.61 -10.49
CA ILE A 147 -0.40 17.22 -9.17
C ILE A 147 -0.50 18.74 -9.34
N VAL A 148 -1.39 19.36 -8.60
CA VAL A 148 -1.61 20.81 -8.61
C VAL A 148 -1.12 21.45 -7.30
N LYS A 149 -0.98 22.77 -7.31
CA LYS A 149 -0.59 23.51 -6.11
C LYS A 149 -1.65 23.31 -5.02
N GLY A 150 -1.22 22.86 -3.84
CA GLY A 150 -2.10 22.59 -2.70
C GLY A 150 -2.31 21.11 -2.42
N ASP A 151 -1.88 20.23 -3.33
CA ASP A 151 -1.92 18.79 -3.10
C ASP A 151 -0.94 18.35 -2.01
N SER A 152 -1.31 17.28 -1.29
CA SER A 152 -0.51 16.70 -0.21
C SER A 152 -0.08 15.26 -0.52
N LEU A 153 1.14 14.91 -0.12
CA LEU A 153 1.68 13.55 -0.23
C LEU A 153 1.81 12.93 1.17
N PHE A 154 1.25 11.73 1.34
CA PHE A 154 1.35 10.94 2.55
C PHE A 154 1.99 9.59 2.24
N PHE A 155 2.91 9.13 3.08
CA PHE A 155 3.56 7.84 2.94
C PHE A 155 3.97 7.26 4.30
N PHE A 156 4.09 5.93 4.36
CA PHE A 156 4.62 5.22 5.51
C PHE A 156 6.04 4.78 5.22
N SER A 157 6.94 4.92 6.20
CA SER A 157 8.30 4.40 6.13
C SER A 157 8.67 3.70 7.43
N ARG A 158 9.58 2.73 7.35
CA ARG A 158 10.10 1.97 8.49
C ARG A 158 11.54 1.58 8.24
N SER A 159 12.33 1.51 9.30
CA SER A 159 13.70 1.02 9.29
C SER A 159 13.96 0.10 10.48
N ILE A 160 14.91 -0.82 10.31
CA ILE A 160 15.47 -1.63 11.39
C ILE A 160 16.64 -0.89 12.05
N PHE A 161 16.40 0.28 12.64
CA PHE A 161 17.43 0.89 13.47
C PHE A 161 17.38 0.24 14.86
N ARG A 162 18.44 -0.49 15.21
CA ARG A 162 18.66 -0.92 16.59
C ARG A 162 19.60 0.07 17.26
N PHE A 163 19.07 0.89 18.16
CA PHE A 163 19.92 1.62 19.11
C PHE A 163 20.43 0.63 20.15
N GLN A 164 21.67 0.17 20.01
CA GLN A 164 22.35 -0.59 21.06
C GLN A 164 23.09 0.40 21.96
N ILE A 165 22.65 0.53 23.22
CA ILE A 165 23.52 1.10 24.26
C ILE A 165 24.52 0.01 24.61
N SER A 166 25.67 0.04 23.97
CA SER A 166 26.82 -0.77 24.38
C SER A 166 27.37 -0.17 25.69
N GLY A 167 26.91 -0.67 26.84
CA GLY A 167 27.47 -0.22 28.12
C GLY A 167 26.71 -0.54 29.40
N PHE A 168 25.49 -1.07 29.35
CA PHE A 168 24.79 -1.44 30.59
C PHE A 168 25.23 -2.82 31.09
N ASN A 169 26.41 -2.90 31.71
CA ASN A 169 26.75 -4.04 32.54
C ASN A 169 25.92 -3.97 33.83
N LYS A 170 25.14 -5.04 34.11
CA LYS A 170 24.34 -5.23 35.33
C LYS A 170 25.12 -5.08 36.65
N SER A 171 26.46 -5.00 36.58
CA SER A 171 27.37 -4.90 37.71
C SER A 171 27.51 -3.48 38.28
N ASN A 172 27.02 -2.43 37.61
CA ASN A 172 27.10 -1.06 38.13
C ASN A 172 25.92 -0.75 39.07
N VAL A 173 25.68 -1.64 40.03
CA VAL A 173 24.84 -1.35 41.18
C VAL A 173 25.66 -0.43 42.08
N PHE A 174 25.31 0.85 42.09
CA PHE A 174 25.82 1.79 43.08
C PHE A 174 25.32 1.35 44.46
N THR A 175 26.12 0.59 45.20
CA THR A 175 25.95 0.50 46.65
C THR A 175 26.29 1.88 47.21
N ASN A 176 25.27 2.56 47.74
CA ASN A 176 25.44 3.74 48.60
C ASN A 176 26.46 3.38 49.69
N ARG A 177 27.56 4.14 49.76
CA ARG A 177 28.38 4.24 50.97
C ARG A 177 27.98 5.50 51.70
#